data_AF-A0A1H5VVZ6-F1
#
_entry.id   AF-A0A1H5VVZ6-F1
#
_cell.length_a   1.000
_cell.length_b   1.000
_cell.length_c   1.000
_cell.angle_alpha   90.00
_cell.angle_beta   90.00
_cell.angle_gamma   90.00
#
_symmetry.space_group_name_H-M   'P 1'
#
loop_
_entity.id
_entity.type
_entity.pdbx_description
1 polymer ?
#
loop_
_entity_poly.entity_id
_entity_poly.type
_entity_poly.pdbx_seq_one_letter_code
_entity_poly.pdbx_strand_id
1 'polypeptide(L)'
;MTSEQLKEIVEQRMRDPHVLGRVACNLRSSAPVEQKHHDQSLFQVSWEDCGDFWRATVTEDGGSRLAQVDVHENGTTRVDAFAPARVTVSPDEELLCITRYRA
;
A
#
# COMPACT_ATOMS: atom_id res chain seq x y z
N MET A 1 11.93 3.14 6.07
CA MET A 1 12.63 3.35 4.77
C MET A 1 12.68 4.83 4.38
N THR A 2 13.63 5.24 3.52
CA THR A 2 13.70 6.60 2.95
C THR A 2 12.75 6.77 1.75
N SER A 3 12.41 8.01 1.41
CA SER A 3 11.58 8.33 0.24
C SER A 3 12.17 7.80 -1.08
N GLU A 4 13.50 7.80 -1.21
CA GLU A 4 14.21 7.29 -2.40
C GLU A 4 14.04 5.78 -2.53
N GLN A 5 14.20 5.03 -1.44
CA GLN A 5 14.02 3.57 -1.44
C GLN A 5 12.57 3.18 -1.76
N LEU A 6 11.58 3.92 -1.23
CA LEU A 6 10.17 3.69 -1.56
C LEU A 6 9.89 3.97 -3.04
N LYS A 7 10.47 5.04 -3.59
CA LYS A 7 10.36 5.37 -5.01
C LYS A 7 10.94 4.27 -5.90
N GLU A 8 12.11 3.74 -5.55
CA GLU A 8 12.71 2.62 -6.28
C GLU A 8 11.78 1.40 -6.33
N ILE A 9 11.12 1.05 -5.22
CA ILE A 9 10.16 -0.07 -5.18
C ILE A 9 8.98 0.16 -6.13
N VAL A 10 8.43 1.37 -6.14
CA VAL A 10 7.26 1.74 -6.97
C VAL A 10 7.63 1.75 -8.46
N GLU A 11 8.81 2.28 -8.79
CA GLU A 11 9.29 2.43 -10.17
C GLU A 11 9.88 1.15 -10.77
N GLN A 12 10.09 0.10 -9.96
CA GLN A 12 10.55 -1.20 -10.45
C GLN A 12 9.68 -1.71 -11.60
N ARG A 13 10.33 -1.99 -12.73
CA ARG A 13 9.69 -2.49 -13.95
C ARG A 13 8.93 -3.78 -13.67
N MET A 14 7.63 -3.77 -13.97
CA MET A 14 6.79 -4.96 -13.90
C MET A 14 7.02 -5.82 -15.14
N ARG A 15 7.24 -7.13 -14.94
CA ARG A 15 7.34 -8.09 -16.06
C ARG A 15 5.98 -8.73 -16.39
N ASP A 16 5.08 -8.76 -15.42
CA ASP A 16 3.75 -9.32 -15.56
C ASP A 16 2.80 -8.29 -16.21
N PRO A 17 2.21 -8.59 -17.39
CA PRO A 17 1.32 -7.67 -18.08
C PRO A 17 -0.01 -7.43 -17.36
N HIS A 18 -0.35 -8.24 -16.35
CA HIS A 18 -1.55 -8.06 -15.52
C HIS A 18 -1.33 -7.09 -14.36
N VAL A 19 -0.08 -6.74 -14.04
CA VAL A 19 0.21 -5.75 -13.00
C VAL A 19 -0.03 -4.34 -13.52
N LEU A 20 -0.88 -3.60 -12.82
CA LEU A 20 -1.23 -2.21 -13.15
C LEU A 20 -0.32 -1.20 -12.45
N GLY A 21 0.17 -1.54 -11.26
CA GLY A 21 1.09 -0.69 -10.51
C GLY A 21 1.30 -1.17 -9.08
N ARG A 22 2.10 -0.39 -8.33
CA ARG A 22 2.43 -0.64 -6.93
C ARG A 22 2.36 0.65 -6.13
N VAL A 23 1.97 0.51 -4.86
CA VAL A 23 2.15 1.50 -3.81
C VAL A 23 3.08 0.92 -2.75
N ALA A 24 4.00 1.72 -2.23
CA ALA A 24 4.90 1.35 -1.14
C ALA A 24 4.98 2.49 -0.11
N CYS A 25 4.79 2.19 1.17
CA CYS A 25 4.92 3.17 2.25
C CYS A 25 5.50 2.55 3.50
N ASN A 26 6.02 3.39 4.39
CA ASN A 26 6.42 2.94 5.71
C ASN A 26 5.17 2.52 6.52
N LEU A 27 5.32 1.48 7.36
CA LEU A 27 4.28 1.09 8.31
C LEU A 27 4.03 2.22 9.31
N ARG A 28 2.75 2.42 9.68
CA ARG A 28 2.33 3.33 10.76
C ARG A 28 2.83 4.78 10.55
N SER A 29 2.93 5.21 9.29
CA SER A 29 3.41 6.56 8.94
C SER A 29 2.30 7.59 9.11
N SER A 30 2.52 8.60 9.95
CA SER A 30 1.56 9.70 10.15
C SER A 30 1.40 10.61 8.93
N ALA A 31 2.36 10.59 8.00
CA ALA A 31 2.27 11.34 6.76
C ALA A 31 1.46 10.56 5.71
N PRO A 32 0.45 11.20 5.07
CA PRO A 32 -0.22 10.58 3.93
C PRO A 32 0.77 10.41 2.79
N VAL A 33 0.70 9.25 2.12
CA VAL A 33 1.56 8.92 0.99
C VAL A 33 0.73 8.95 -0.27
N GLU A 34 1.18 9.73 -1.25
CA GLU A 34 0.58 9.78 -2.57
C GLU A 34 1.56 9.25 -3.61
N GLN A 35 1.12 8.27 -4.40
CA GLN A 35 1.96 7.59 -5.38
C GLN A 35 1.19 7.31 -6.66
N LYS A 36 1.84 7.58 -7.79
CA LYS A 36 1.31 7.34 -9.11
C LYS A 36 1.72 5.95 -9.58
N HIS A 37 0.75 5.16 -9.98
CA HIS A 37 0.96 3.86 -10.61
C HIS A 37 1.45 4.01 -12.06
N HIS A 38 1.95 2.90 -12.63
CA HIS A 38 2.43 2.85 -14.02
C HIS A 38 1.31 3.14 -15.02
N ASP A 39 0.08 2.72 -14.72
CA ASP A 39 -1.14 3.01 -15.49
C ASP A 39 -1.63 4.47 -15.38
N GLN A 40 -0.86 5.34 -14.72
CA GLN A 40 -1.15 6.75 -14.44
C GLN A 40 -2.22 7.00 -13.36
N SER A 41 -2.81 5.96 -12.77
CA SER A 41 -3.71 6.13 -11.63
C SER A 41 -2.95 6.67 -10.42
N LEU A 42 -3.59 7.57 -9.67
CA LEU A 42 -3.03 8.15 -8.46
C LEU A 42 -3.64 7.43 -7.25
N PHE A 43 -2.79 7.00 -6.32
CA PHE A 43 -3.21 6.33 -5.11
C PHE A 43 -2.72 7.07 -3.88
N GLN A 44 -3.57 7.08 -2.86
CA GLN A 44 -3.27 7.65 -1.57
C GLN A 44 -3.33 6.55 -0.52
N VAL A 45 -2.35 6.57 0.39
CA VAL A 45 -2.34 5.77 1.61
C VAL A 45 -2.47 6.70 2.79
N SER A 46 -3.50 6.47 3.61
CA SER A 46 -3.63 7.10 4.92
C SER A 46 -3.45 6.04 6.01
N TRP A 47 -2.81 6.45 7.09
CA TRP A 47 -2.72 5.66 8.31
C TRP A 47 -3.57 6.29 9.40
N GLU A 48 -4.25 5.45 10.17
CA GLU A 48 -5.04 5.81 11.34
C GLU A 48 -4.61 4.94 12.52
N ASP A 49 -4.41 5.56 13.68
CA ASP A 49 -4.22 4.87 14.94
C ASP A 49 -5.59 4.56 15.55
N CYS A 50 -5.93 3.28 15.66
CA CYS A 50 -7.20 2.80 16.21
C CYS A 50 -7.07 2.35 17.68
N GLY A 51 -5.91 2.55 18.31
CA GLY A 51 -5.61 2.13 19.68
C GLY A 51 -4.92 0.77 19.74
N ASP A 52 -5.60 -0.31 19.36
CA ASP A 52 -5.04 -1.68 19.40
C ASP A 52 -4.40 -2.15 18.08
N PHE A 53 -4.58 -1.37 17.02
CA PHE A 53 -3.95 -1.57 15.72
C PHE A 53 -3.81 -0.25 14.97
N TRP A 54 -2.96 -0.29 13.95
CA TRP A 54 -2.84 0.77 12.95
C TRP A 54 -3.51 0.33 11.66
N ARG A 55 -4.35 1.19 11.10
CA ARG A 55 -5.06 0.94 9.85
C ARG A 55 -4.44 1.73 8.72
N ALA A 56 -3.98 1.04 7.68
CA ALA A 56 -3.72 1.64 6.39
C ALA A 56 -4.95 1.54 5.50
N THR A 57 -5.38 2.66 4.92
CA THR A 57 -6.42 2.68 3.88
C THR A 57 -5.79 3.13 2.57
N VAL A 58 -5.96 2.33 1.51
CA VAL A 58 -5.46 2.67 0.17
C VAL A 58 -6.61 3.00 -0.75
N THR A 59 -6.61 4.22 -1.28
CA THR A 59 -7.65 4.75 -2.17
C THR A 59 -7.07 5.19 -3.50
N GLU A 60 -7.77 4.86 -4.58
CA GLU A 60 -7.55 5.47 -5.90
C GLU A 60 -8.18 6.87 -5.92
N ASP A 61 -7.57 7.79 -6.66
CA ASP A 61 -8.15 9.10 -6.97
C ASP A 61 -9.55 8.92 -7.59
N GLY A 62 -10.55 9.61 -7.03
CA GLY A 62 -11.97 9.32 -7.25
C GLY A 62 -12.65 8.49 -6.15
N GLY A 63 -11.93 8.06 -5.11
CA GLY A 63 -12.48 7.57 -3.84
C GLY A 63 -12.70 6.06 -3.75
N SER A 64 -12.34 5.29 -4.79
CA SER A 64 -12.44 3.83 -4.75
C SER A 64 -11.38 3.23 -3.84
N ARG A 65 -11.75 2.39 -2.88
CA ARG A 65 -10.80 1.68 -2.03
C ARG A 65 -10.18 0.52 -2.79
N LEU A 66 -8.86 0.37 -2.71
CA LEU A 66 -8.13 -0.78 -3.23
C LEU A 66 -7.99 -1.86 -2.16
N ALA A 67 -7.51 -1.46 -0.99
CA ALA A 67 -7.33 -2.35 0.16
C ALA A 67 -7.35 -1.56 1.47
N GLN A 68 -7.64 -2.26 2.56
CA GLN A 68 -7.45 -1.82 3.93
C GLN A 68 -6.58 -2.87 4.65
N VAL A 69 -5.60 -2.41 5.41
CA VAL A 69 -4.66 -3.27 6.13
C VAL A 69 -4.59 -2.84 7.58
N ASP A 70 -5.04 -3.70 8.49
CA ASP A 70 -4.95 -3.47 9.93
C ASP A 70 -3.75 -4.26 10.48
N VAL A 71 -2.82 -3.56 11.13
CA VAL A 71 -1.59 -4.12 11.72
C VAL A 71 -1.65 -3.96 13.23
N HIS A 72 -1.91 -5.06 13.93
CA HIS A 72 -1.97 -5.11 15.39
C HIS A 72 -0.58 -5.16 16.01
N GLU A 73 -0.45 -4.73 17.27
CA GLU A 73 0.82 -4.77 18.01
C GLU A 73 1.37 -6.19 18.21
N ASN A 74 0.46 -7.18 18.29
CA ASN A 74 0.82 -8.59 18.45
C ASN A 74 1.26 -9.28 17.14
N GLY A 75 1.43 -8.51 16.05
CA GLY A 75 1.82 -9.02 14.73
C GLY A 75 0.67 -9.57 13.89
N THR A 76 -0.56 -9.61 14.41
CA THR A 76 -1.73 -9.97 13.61
C THR A 76 -1.96 -8.92 12.53
N THR A 77 -2.11 -9.38 11.28
CA THR A 77 -2.44 -8.52 10.14
C THR A 77 -3.79 -8.95 9.57
N ARG A 78 -4.71 -8.00 9.39
CA ARG A 78 -5.98 -8.22 8.67
C ARG A 78 -5.95 -7.42 7.38
N VAL A 79 -6.46 -8.02 6.30
CA VAL A 79 -6.46 -7.40 4.97
C VAL A 79 -7.85 -7.53 4.38
N ASP A 80 -8.46 -6.40 4.09
CA ASP A 80 -9.67 -6.32 3.28
C ASP A 80 -9.27 -5.82 1.88
N ALA A 81 -9.40 -6.68 0.87
CA ALA A 81 -9.12 -6.32 -0.52
C ALA A 81 -10.43 -6.07 -1.27
N PHE A 82 -10.56 -4.87 -1.85
CA PHE A 82 -11.75 -4.45 -2.59
C PHE A 82 -11.57 -4.58 -4.12
N ALA A 83 -10.32 -4.77 -4.56
CA ALA A 83 -9.98 -5.12 -5.94
C ALA A 83 -8.83 -6.15 -5.95
N PRO A 84 -8.56 -6.80 -7.10
CA PRO A 84 -7.44 -7.73 -7.24
C PRO A 84 -6.12 -7.08 -6.87
N ALA A 85 -5.57 -7.50 -5.74
CA ALA A 85 -4.34 -6.94 -5.19
C ALA A 85 -3.52 -8.00 -4.45
N ARG A 86 -2.21 -7.81 -4.45
CA ARG A 86 -1.28 -8.47 -3.54
C ARG A 86 -0.85 -7.46 -2.49
N VAL A 87 -1.01 -7.82 -1.22
CA VAL A 87 -0.56 -7.04 -0.08
C VAL A 87 0.65 -7.73 0.52
N THR A 88 1.74 -6.98 0.69
CA THR A 88 2.96 -7.41 1.37
C THR A 88 3.17 -6.51 2.57
N VAL A 89 3.21 -7.11 3.76
CA VAL A 89 3.54 -6.44 5.01
C VAL A 89 4.86 -7.02 5.48
N SER A 90 5.87 -6.17 5.60
CA SER A 90 7.22 -6.53 6.04
C SER A 90 7.54 -5.72 7.30
N PRO A 91 7.25 -6.25 8.51
CA PRO A 91 7.51 -5.54 9.75
C PRO A 91 9.00 -5.20 9.94
N ASP A 92 9.90 -6.13 9.58
CA ASP A 92 11.34 -5.96 9.75
C ASP A 92 11.91 -4.84 8.86
N GLU A 93 11.32 -4.62 7.69
CA GLU A 93 11.68 -3.55 6.76
C GLU A 93 10.84 -2.27 6.97
N GLU A 94 9.92 -2.30 7.94
CA GLU A 94 8.89 -1.28 8.18
C GLU A 94 8.09 -0.92 6.91
N LEU A 95 7.75 -1.90 6.07
CA LEU A 95 7.18 -1.68 4.75
C LEU A 95 5.77 -2.26 4.58
N LEU A 96 4.86 -1.46 4.03
CA LEU A 96 3.64 -1.90 3.38
C LEU A 96 3.77 -1.69 1.87
N CYS A 97 3.61 -2.77 1.10
CA CYS A 97 3.62 -2.72 -0.36
C CYS A 97 2.37 -3.39 -0.93
N ILE A 98 1.67 -2.70 -1.82
CA ILE A 98 0.42 -3.16 -2.44
C ILE A 98 0.59 -3.14 -3.95
N THR A 99 0.40 -4.29 -4.59
CA THR A 99 0.43 -4.45 -6.05
C THR A 99 -0.97 -4.66 -6.57
N ARG A 100 -1.42 -3.82 -7.51
CA ARG A 100 -2.75 -3.94 -8.16
C ARG A 100 -2.65 -4.78 -9.42
N TYR A 101 -3.65 -5.61 -9.66
CA TYR A 101 -3.80 -6.42 -10.87
C TYR A 101 -5.05 -6.03 -11.66
N ARG A 102 -5.07 -6.36 -12.96
CA ARG A 102 -6.29 -6.39 -13.77
C ARG A 102 -7.28 -7.40 -13.19
N ALA A 103 -8.56 -7.03 -13.16
CA ALA A 103 -9.67 -7.95 -12.88
C ALA A 103 -9.95 -8.88 -14.07
#